data_AF-A0A1V9X6F8-F1
#
_entry.id   AF-A0A1V9X6F8-F1
#
_cell.length_a   1.000
_cell.length_b   1.000
_cell.length_c   1.000
_cell.angle_alpha   90.00
_cell.angle_beta   90.00
_cell.angle_gamma   90.00
#
_symmetry.space_group_name_H-M   'P 1'
#
loop_
_entity.id
_entity.type
_entity.pdbx_description
1 polymer ?
#
loop_
_entity_poly.entity_id
_entity_poly.type
_entity_poly.pdbx_seq_one_letter_code
_entity_poly.pdbx_strand_id
1 'polypeptide(L)'
;MAGLSPYYCLAHCVAAGEDCAAFNMDRSNGVCELLSAHLCNHSGLELNPSDTFTYYDVYLDPATEENGVMYSTPYCKLKGYCNPECEPWVYMPRLDEECNESYECKMRIGPRGICRVPPNLCKCETGYHIVEDPKRNSKSCVKMDVEGYEVFPNVKSESKKGLYFKLVMVDLDFERAANYCIEVEGGYLAHAEDGTTNRFLREYMRKKKVRSAYLGLSDQQQEGVWIWTHSGQKLKTAQFWKSGAPDNFNDVEHCAMITNEIDFGWDDVPCDKLGKFFCERPETN
;
A
#
# COMPACT_ATOMS: atom_id res chain seq x y z
N MET A 1 35.79 14.18 -5.83
CA MET A 1 35.77 14.96 -4.58
C MET A 1 35.00 14.14 -3.57
N ALA A 2 35.64 13.71 -2.48
CA ALA A 2 34.94 12.97 -1.43
C ALA A 2 34.04 13.99 -0.69
N GLY A 3 32.72 13.86 -0.85
CA GLY A 3 31.76 14.70 -0.14
C GLY A 3 31.90 14.56 1.38
N LEU A 4 31.38 15.54 2.11
CA LEU A 4 31.49 15.57 3.57
C LEU A 4 30.88 14.30 4.19
N SER A 5 31.62 13.65 5.08
CA SER A 5 31.17 12.47 5.80
C SER A 5 30.27 12.87 6.98
N PRO A 6 29.15 12.17 7.23
CA PRO A 6 28.32 12.39 8.43
C PRO A 6 29.13 12.34 9.73
N TYR A 7 30.16 11.48 9.79
CA TYR A 7 31.04 11.36 10.95
C TYR A 7 31.84 12.64 11.25
N TYR A 8 32.03 13.53 10.27
CA TYR A 8 32.64 14.84 10.51
C TYR A 8 31.70 15.75 11.32
N CYS A 9 30.44 15.88 10.90
CA CYS A 9 29.45 16.66 11.64
C CYS A 9 29.18 16.06 13.03
N LEU A 10 29.14 14.73 13.14
CA LEU A 10 29.03 14.02 14.42
C LEU A 10 30.18 14.38 15.37
N ALA A 11 31.43 14.37 14.89
CA ALA A 11 32.57 14.68 15.75
C ALA A 11 32.47 16.10 16.34
N HIS A 12 31.99 17.07 15.56
CA HIS A 12 31.72 18.43 16.04
C HIS A 12 30.54 18.49 17.01
N CYS A 13 29.48 17.73 16.76
CA CYS A 13 28.33 17.64 17.66
C CYS A 13 28.72 17.03 19.01
N VAL A 14 29.46 15.93 19.01
CA VAL A 14 29.98 15.28 20.23
C VAL A 14 30.94 16.21 20.98
N ALA A 15 31.78 16.97 20.29
CA ALA A 15 32.66 17.95 20.91
C ALA A 15 31.91 19.14 21.54
N ALA A 16 30.73 19.49 21.01
CA ALA A 16 29.84 20.50 21.58
C ALA A 16 29.07 20.02 22.82
N GLY A 17 29.05 18.72 23.10
CA GLY A 17 28.43 18.17 24.31
C GLY A 17 26.92 18.45 24.37
N GLU A 18 26.44 18.98 25.50
CA GLU A 18 25.01 19.27 25.71
C GLU A 18 24.46 20.35 24.78
N ASP A 19 25.31 21.13 24.12
CA ASP A 19 24.91 22.16 23.16
C ASP A 19 24.57 21.59 21.77
N CYS A 20 24.71 20.27 21.56
CA CYS A 20 24.33 19.62 20.31
C CYS A 20 23.62 18.28 20.51
N ALA A 21 22.42 18.19 19.94
CA ALA A 21 21.56 17.02 19.97
C ALA A 21 21.24 16.48 18.56
N ALA A 22 21.40 17.31 17.52
CA ALA A 22 21.14 16.96 16.13
C ALA A 22 21.95 17.85 15.18
N PHE A 23 21.98 17.53 13.88
CA PHE A 23 22.56 18.41 12.87
C PHE A 23 21.95 18.25 11.46
N ASN A 24 21.96 19.34 10.69
CA ASN A 24 21.75 19.30 9.24
C ASN A 24 23.10 19.19 8.51
N MET A 25 23.18 18.34 7.49
CA MET A 25 24.40 18.15 6.68
C MET A 25 24.13 18.40 5.20
N ASP A 26 24.90 19.31 4.58
CA ASP A 26 25.00 19.47 3.13
C ASP A 26 26.31 18.84 2.63
N ARG A 27 26.19 17.69 1.95
CA ARG A 27 27.35 16.94 1.44
C ARG A 27 28.08 17.66 0.31
N SER A 28 27.37 18.47 -0.47
CA SER A 28 27.87 19.13 -1.68
C SER A 28 28.69 20.36 -1.32
N ASN A 29 28.22 21.14 -0.35
CA ASN A 29 28.87 22.37 0.11
C ASN A 29 29.74 22.18 1.36
N GLY A 30 29.71 21.00 1.98
CA GLY A 30 30.51 20.70 3.16
C GLY A 30 30.08 21.47 4.40
N VAL A 31 28.79 21.71 4.55
CA VAL A 31 28.20 22.47 5.68
C VAL A 31 27.61 21.51 6.71
N CYS A 32 27.91 21.76 7.99
CA CYS A 32 27.24 21.16 9.14
C CYS A 32 26.57 22.29 9.95
N GLU A 33 25.27 22.19 10.17
CA GLU A 33 24.53 23.07 11.07
C GLU A 33 24.16 22.27 12.33
N LEU A 34 24.76 22.61 13.46
CA LEU A 34 24.49 21.95 14.74
C LEU A 34 23.22 22.50 15.38
N LEU A 35 22.42 21.62 15.98
CA LEU A 35 21.15 21.93 16.59
C LEU A 35 21.18 21.48 18.05
N SER A 36 20.76 22.35 18.96
CA SER A 36 20.77 22.10 20.41
C SER A 36 19.61 21.24 20.90
N ALA A 37 18.74 20.77 20.00
CA ALA A 37 17.58 19.97 20.34
C ALA A 37 17.32 18.90 19.28
N HIS A 38 16.86 17.73 19.74
CA HIS A 38 16.30 16.71 18.87
C HIS A 38 14.95 17.20 18.32
N LEU A 39 14.83 17.32 17.00
CA LEU A 39 13.56 17.67 16.37
C LEU A 39 12.62 16.47 16.31
N CYS A 40 13.13 15.25 16.16
CA CYS A 40 12.29 14.05 16.08
C CYS A 40 12.03 13.32 17.41
N ASN A 41 12.47 13.89 18.53
CA ASN A 41 12.13 13.39 19.87
C ASN A 41 10.70 13.76 20.32
N HIS A 42 10.00 14.65 19.60
CA HIS A 42 8.64 15.09 19.93
C HIS A 42 7.66 14.79 18.79
N SER A 43 6.53 14.17 19.14
CA SER A 43 5.48 13.80 18.19
C SER A 43 4.80 15.01 17.54
N GLY A 44 4.62 14.97 16.22
CA GLY A 44 3.77 15.93 15.51
C GLY A 44 4.49 17.16 14.94
N LEU A 45 5.83 17.15 14.91
CA LEU A 45 6.61 18.16 14.19
C LEU A 45 6.88 17.72 12.75
N GLU A 46 6.71 18.66 11.81
CA GLU A 46 7.02 18.47 10.39
C GLU A 46 8.42 19.04 10.09
N LEU A 47 9.29 18.21 9.51
CA LEU A 47 10.53 18.64 8.89
C LEU A 47 10.22 19.21 7.51
N ASN A 48 10.65 20.44 7.27
CA ASN A 48 10.60 21.02 5.93
C ASN A 48 11.61 20.29 5.03
N PRO A 49 11.17 19.66 3.93
CA PRO A 49 12.08 18.96 3.03
C PRO A 49 13.07 19.96 2.41
N SER A 50 14.32 19.53 2.28
CA SER A 50 15.41 20.30 1.68
C SER A 50 16.07 19.45 0.60
N ASP A 51 16.33 20.08 -0.55
CA ASP A 51 17.05 19.44 -1.66
C ASP A 51 18.56 19.29 -1.37
N THR A 52 19.08 20.05 -0.41
CA THR A 52 20.52 20.15 -0.14
C THR A 52 20.92 19.55 1.21
N PHE A 53 20.05 19.62 2.22
CA PHE A 53 20.37 19.18 3.58
C PHE A 53 19.78 17.82 3.93
N THR A 54 20.56 17.02 4.65
CA THR A 54 20.11 15.79 5.32
C THR A 54 20.16 15.98 6.83
N TYR A 55 19.07 15.64 7.52
CA TYR A 55 18.94 15.74 8.98
C TYR A 55 19.40 14.46 9.69
N TYR A 56 20.02 14.60 10.87
CA TYR A 56 20.44 13.53 11.76
C TYR A 56 20.18 13.88 13.22
N ASP A 57 19.58 12.96 13.98
CA ASP A 57 19.62 12.97 15.46
C ASP A 57 20.87 12.23 15.97
N VAL A 58 21.41 12.70 17.10
CA VAL A 58 22.59 12.12 17.75
C VAL A 58 22.22 11.58 19.12
N TYR A 59 22.20 10.25 19.29
CA TYR A 59 21.98 9.65 20.61
C TYR A 59 23.27 9.02 21.15
N LEU A 60 23.41 9.03 22.48
CA LEU A 60 24.59 8.50 23.17
C LEU A 60 24.38 7.05 23.64
N ASP A 61 23.14 6.56 23.65
CA ASP A 61 22.78 5.22 24.13
C ASP A 61 22.47 4.27 22.95
N PRO A 62 23.31 3.24 22.72
CA PRO A 62 23.09 2.23 21.69
C PRO A 62 21.78 1.45 21.84
N ALA A 63 21.22 1.38 23.06
CA ALA A 63 19.97 0.67 23.33
C ALA A 63 18.74 1.41 22.77
N THR A 64 18.83 2.72 22.54
CA THR A 64 17.79 3.52 21.87
C THR A 64 17.86 3.39 20.33
N GLU A 65 18.92 2.76 19.79
CA GLU A 65 19.37 2.98 18.40
C GLU A 65 19.59 1.71 17.56
N GLU A 66 19.92 0.57 18.16
CA GLU A 66 20.46 -0.63 17.50
C GLU A 66 21.27 -0.38 16.19
N ASN A 67 22.22 0.56 16.25
CA ASN A 67 23.68 0.31 16.08
C ASN A 67 24.49 1.50 15.52
N GLY A 68 24.25 2.72 16.02
CA GLY A 68 25.26 3.79 15.92
C GLY A 68 24.73 5.16 16.36
N VAL A 69 25.65 6.02 16.86
CA VAL A 69 25.47 7.38 17.44
C VAL A 69 24.76 8.40 16.51
N MET A 70 24.34 7.98 15.31
CA MET A 70 23.65 8.81 14.34
C MET A 70 22.46 8.03 13.80
N TYR A 71 21.26 8.57 13.99
CA TYR A 71 20.04 7.96 13.47
C TYR A 71 19.57 8.66 12.18
N SER A 72 19.49 7.90 11.09
CA SER A 72 18.85 8.35 9.84
C SER A 72 18.09 7.22 9.18
N THR A 73 16.75 7.31 9.09
CA THR A 73 15.95 6.31 8.37
C THR A 73 15.47 6.77 7.00
N PRO A 74 15.30 5.85 6.04
CA PRO A 74 14.64 6.13 4.76
C PRO A 74 13.20 6.65 4.90
N TYR A 75 12.53 6.46 6.03
CA TYR A 75 11.13 6.86 6.24
C TYR A 75 10.97 8.29 6.78
N CYS A 76 11.91 8.81 7.57
CA CYS A 76 11.97 10.27 7.83
C CYS A 76 12.15 11.07 6.53
N LYS A 77 12.79 10.45 5.53
CA LYS A 77 13.04 11.03 4.21
C LYS A 77 11.80 11.08 3.30
N LEU A 78 10.76 10.29 3.57
CA LEU A 78 9.68 10.02 2.61
C LEU A 78 8.47 10.96 2.74
N LYS A 79 8.26 11.62 3.89
CA LYS A 79 7.21 12.64 4.05
C LYS A 79 7.50 13.81 5.00
N GLY A 80 8.71 13.95 5.56
CA GLY A 80 9.03 15.10 6.42
C GLY A 80 8.25 15.13 7.73
N TYR A 81 7.86 13.98 8.30
CA TYR A 81 7.24 13.91 9.63
C TYR A 81 8.22 13.32 10.64
N CYS A 82 8.39 14.00 11.78
CA CYS A 82 8.99 13.40 12.96
C CYS A 82 7.93 12.54 13.68
N ASN A 83 8.15 11.22 13.71
CA ASN A 83 7.24 10.27 14.36
C ASN A 83 7.93 9.66 15.61
N PRO A 84 7.27 9.63 16.80
CA PRO A 84 7.74 8.87 17.97
C PRO A 84 7.88 7.37 17.72
N GLU A 85 7.42 6.85 16.57
CA GLU A 85 7.56 5.46 16.10
C GLU A 85 8.74 5.26 15.13
N CYS A 86 9.87 5.92 15.38
CA CYS A 86 11.15 5.54 14.78
C CYS A 86 11.79 4.31 15.47
N GLU A 87 11.14 3.79 16.52
CA GLU A 87 11.37 2.45 17.06
C GLU A 87 10.51 1.38 16.38
N PRO A 88 11.01 0.14 16.30
CA PRO A 88 10.77 -0.77 15.19
C PRO A 88 9.32 -1.22 15.14
N TRP A 89 8.80 -1.35 13.92
CA TRP A 89 7.78 -2.34 13.64
C TRP A 89 8.21 -3.67 14.26
N VAL A 90 7.61 -4.08 15.38
CA VAL A 90 6.93 -5.37 15.64
C VAL A 90 6.52 -5.43 17.13
N TYR A 91 5.36 -4.87 17.50
CA TYR A 91 4.47 -5.56 18.45
C TYR A 91 3.05 -5.02 18.40
N MET A 92 2.28 -5.43 17.39
CA MET A 92 0.86 -5.57 17.66
C MET A 92 0.70 -6.89 18.43
N PRO A 93 0.11 -6.89 19.64
CA PRO A 93 -0.11 -8.11 20.42
C PRO A 93 -0.64 -9.23 19.54
N ARG A 94 -0.13 -10.44 19.73
CA ARG A 94 -0.78 -11.58 19.08
C ARG A 94 -2.14 -11.77 19.74
N LEU A 95 -3.14 -12.17 18.95
CA LEU A 95 -4.52 -12.25 19.41
C LEU A 95 -4.71 -13.31 20.51
N ASP A 96 -3.74 -14.22 20.64
CA ASP A 96 -3.65 -15.33 21.58
C ASP A 96 -2.81 -15.04 22.85
N GLU A 97 -2.21 -13.86 22.99
CA GLU A 97 -1.44 -13.54 24.19
C GLU A 97 -2.34 -13.00 25.32
N GLU A 98 -2.22 -13.60 26.52
CA GLU A 98 -2.79 -13.04 27.75
C GLU A 98 -2.06 -11.74 28.09
N CYS A 99 -2.65 -10.63 27.67
CA CYS A 99 -2.11 -9.31 27.90
C CYS A 99 -2.69 -8.77 29.22
N ASN A 100 -1.83 -8.61 30.24
CA ASN A 100 -2.23 -8.08 31.54
C ASN A 100 -2.28 -6.55 31.52
N GLU A 101 -3.48 -6.01 31.73
CA GLU A 101 -3.85 -4.65 32.19
C GLU A 101 -3.15 -3.39 31.61
N SER A 102 -2.44 -3.44 30.48
CA SER A 102 -1.94 -2.22 29.82
C SER A 102 -3.03 -1.49 29.00
N TYR A 103 -2.86 -0.18 28.77
CA TYR A 103 -3.71 0.62 27.88
C TYR A 103 -3.77 0.05 26.45
N GLU A 104 -2.70 -0.63 26.02
CA GLU A 104 -2.57 -1.31 24.73
C GLU A 104 -3.49 -2.54 24.64
N CYS A 105 -3.85 -3.15 25.77
CA CYS A 105 -4.77 -4.28 25.82
C CYS A 105 -6.25 -3.87 25.60
N LYS A 106 -6.57 -2.57 25.73
CA LYS A 106 -7.94 -2.04 25.53
C LYS A 106 -8.27 -1.72 24.07
N MET A 107 -7.37 -2.02 23.15
CA MET A 107 -7.46 -1.74 21.71
C MET A 107 -8.25 -2.79 20.90
N ARG A 108 -9.06 -3.63 21.55
CA ARG A 108 -9.79 -4.73 20.86
C ARG A 108 -10.94 -4.18 20.02
N ILE A 109 -10.99 -4.58 18.74
CA ILE A 109 -12.15 -4.39 17.86
C ILE A 109 -12.95 -5.69 17.74
N GLY A 110 -13.42 -6.14 18.92
CA GLY A 110 -14.09 -7.42 19.09
C GLY A 110 -13.13 -8.56 19.46
N PRO A 111 -13.59 -9.83 19.39
CA PRO A 111 -12.81 -10.97 19.86
C PRO A 111 -11.64 -11.37 18.94
N ARG A 112 -11.58 -10.82 17.72
CA ARG A 112 -10.69 -11.31 16.64
C ARG A 112 -9.92 -10.18 15.92
N GLY A 113 -9.74 -9.06 16.60
CA GLY A 113 -8.96 -7.95 16.05
C GLY A 113 -8.54 -6.91 17.06
N ILE A 114 -7.54 -6.14 16.66
CA ILE A 114 -6.93 -5.09 17.46
C ILE A 114 -6.71 -3.84 16.59
N CYS A 115 -6.95 -2.67 17.15
CA CYS A 115 -6.78 -1.37 16.51
C CYS A 115 -5.97 -0.43 17.38
N ARG A 116 -4.84 0.05 16.86
CA ARG A 116 -4.13 1.16 17.46
C ARG A 116 -4.82 2.47 17.12
N VAL A 117 -4.92 3.36 18.10
CA VAL A 117 -5.43 4.73 17.93
C VAL A 117 -4.50 5.66 18.69
N PRO A 118 -3.78 6.59 18.04
CA PRO A 118 -3.21 6.62 16.68
C PRO A 118 -1.84 5.89 16.57
N PRO A 119 -1.34 5.59 15.35
CA PRO A 119 -2.03 5.71 14.06
C PRO A 119 -3.16 4.68 13.97
N ASN A 120 -4.25 5.00 13.26
CA ASN A 120 -5.52 4.26 13.14
C ASN A 120 -5.37 2.91 12.39
N LEU A 121 -4.42 2.10 12.84
CA LEU A 121 -3.92 0.88 12.23
C LEU A 121 -4.54 -0.32 12.94
N CYS A 122 -5.23 -1.14 12.17
CA CYS A 122 -5.99 -2.26 12.69
C CYS A 122 -5.57 -3.55 12.00
N LYS A 123 -5.63 -4.68 12.71
CA LYS A 123 -5.49 -6.02 12.15
C LYS A 123 -6.57 -6.95 12.68
N CYS A 124 -6.92 -7.96 11.89
CA CYS A 124 -7.79 -9.07 12.29
C CYS A 124 -7.02 -10.40 12.31
N GLU A 125 -7.60 -11.44 12.92
CA GLU A 125 -7.13 -12.82 12.74
C GLU A 125 -7.09 -13.21 11.26
N THR A 126 -6.20 -14.14 10.89
CA THR A 126 -6.21 -14.78 9.57
C THR A 126 -7.61 -15.32 9.26
N GLY A 127 -8.16 -14.95 8.10
CA GLY A 127 -9.53 -15.32 7.74
C GLY A 127 -10.59 -14.35 8.26
N TYR A 128 -10.22 -13.14 8.71
CA TYR A 128 -11.11 -12.04 9.06
C TYR A 128 -10.65 -10.74 8.39
N HIS A 129 -11.59 -9.82 8.12
CA HIS A 129 -11.28 -8.50 7.56
C HIS A 129 -11.95 -7.39 8.37
N ILE A 130 -11.39 -6.18 8.27
CA ILE A 130 -11.90 -5.00 8.98
C ILE A 130 -13.06 -4.42 8.19
N VAL A 131 -14.18 -4.18 8.87
CA VAL A 131 -15.31 -3.40 8.38
C VAL A 131 -15.46 -2.18 9.26
N GLU A 132 -15.63 -1.02 8.63
CA GLU A 132 -15.87 0.26 9.30
C GLU A 132 -17.36 0.61 9.25
N ASP A 133 -17.93 1.06 10.37
CA ASP A 133 -19.26 1.67 10.43
C ASP A 133 -19.08 3.19 10.66
N PRO A 134 -19.21 4.01 9.60
CA PRO A 134 -19.04 5.46 9.69
C PRO A 134 -20.07 6.12 10.61
N LYS A 135 -21.26 5.54 10.77
CA LYS A 135 -22.34 6.12 11.59
C LYS A 135 -22.08 5.92 13.07
N ARG A 136 -21.36 4.85 13.42
CA ARG A 136 -21.01 4.50 14.81
C ARG A 136 -19.57 4.79 15.16
N ASN A 137 -18.78 5.29 14.20
CA ASN A 137 -17.34 5.52 14.34
C ASN A 137 -16.62 4.28 14.93
N SER A 138 -16.97 3.09 14.43
CA SER A 138 -16.51 1.82 14.99
C SER A 138 -15.94 0.90 13.92
N LYS A 139 -14.90 0.15 14.26
CA LYS A 139 -14.31 -0.90 13.40
C LYS A 139 -14.59 -2.28 14.00
N SER A 140 -14.75 -3.28 13.15
CA SER A 140 -15.01 -4.66 13.58
C SER A 140 -14.34 -5.68 12.66
N CYS A 141 -13.89 -6.80 13.22
CA CYS A 141 -13.38 -7.92 12.44
C CYS A 141 -14.49 -8.90 12.09
N VAL A 142 -14.77 -9.03 10.79
CA VAL A 142 -15.80 -9.93 10.26
C VAL A 142 -15.12 -11.11 9.58
N LYS A 143 -15.61 -12.34 9.87
CA LYS A 143 -15.08 -13.57 9.27
C LYS A 143 -15.13 -13.45 7.76
N MET A 144 -14.07 -13.86 7.10
CA MET A 144 -14.00 -14.04 5.64
C MET A 144 -14.82 -15.28 5.19
N ASP A 145 -15.99 -15.47 5.80
CA ASP A 145 -17.04 -16.37 5.35
C ASP A 145 -18.27 -15.50 5.09
N VAL A 146 -18.45 -15.09 3.84
CA VAL A 146 -19.72 -14.52 3.41
C VAL A 146 -20.03 -15.14 2.06
N GLU A 147 -21.23 -15.69 1.93
CA GLU A 147 -21.79 -16.08 0.63
C GLU A 147 -21.49 -14.97 -0.40
N GLY A 148 -20.75 -15.31 -1.44
CA GLY A 148 -20.35 -14.37 -2.51
C GLY A 148 -18.91 -13.85 -2.45
N TYR A 149 -18.12 -14.18 -1.43
CA TYR A 149 -16.77 -13.65 -1.23
C TYR A 149 -15.75 -14.80 -1.26
N GLU A 150 -14.80 -14.77 -2.19
CA GLU A 150 -13.65 -15.68 -2.17
C GLU A 150 -12.39 -14.82 -2.36
N VAL A 151 -11.59 -14.73 -1.31
CA VAL A 151 -10.33 -13.97 -1.24
C VAL A 151 -9.18 -14.94 -1.42
N PHE A 152 -8.27 -14.68 -2.35
CA PHE A 152 -7.24 -15.66 -2.72
C PHE A 152 -5.83 -15.07 -2.67
N PRO A 153 -4.89 -15.79 -2.04
CA PRO A 153 -3.50 -15.35 -1.97
C PRO A 153 -2.83 -15.45 -3.34
N ASN A 154 -2.01 -14.46 -3.68
CA ASN A 154 -1.13 -14.47 -4.84
C ASN A 154 -0.19 -15.70 -4.78
N VAL A 155 -0.29 -16.58 -5.78
CA VAL A 155 0.41 -17.88 -5.86
C VAL A 155 1.90 -17.75 -6.25
N LYS A 156 2.44 -16.54 -6.47
CA LYS A 156 3.84 -16.32 -6.87
C LYS A 156 4.64 -15.29 -6.06
N SER A 157 4.20 -14.90 -4.87
CA SER A 157 4.95 -13.95 -4.06
C SER A 157 6.13 -14.62 -3.35
N GLU A 158 7.34 -14.52 -3.93
CA GLU A 158 8.60 -14.68 -3.16
C GLU A 158 8.69 -13.67 -2.00
N SER A 159 7.84 -12.63 -1.98
CA SER A 159 7.85 -11.52 -1.03
C SER A 159 6.98 -11.71 0.21
N LYS A 160 6.33 -12.87 0.42
CA LYS A 160 5.46 -13.17 1.58
C LYS A 160 4.34 -12.14 1.86
N LYS A 161 4.04 -11.24 0.92
CA LYS A 161 2.90 -10.32 0.97
C LYS A 161 1.92 -10.75 -0.12
N GLY A 162 0.75 -11.23 0.28
CA GLY A 162 -0.33 -11.60 -0.64
C GLY A 162 -0.94 -10.38 -1.32
N LEU A 163 -1.41 -10.54 -2.55
CA LEU A 163 -2.47 -9.68 -3.11
C LEU A 163 -3.78 -10.44 -2.97
N TYR A 164 -4.85 -9.74 -2.64
CA TYR A 164 -6.19 -10.27 -2.51
C TYR A 164 -7.08 -9.74 -3.62
N PHE A 165 -7.82 -10.64 -4.27
CA PHE A 165 -8.78 -10.28 -5.31
C PHE A 165 -10.22 -10.46 -4.82
N LYS A 166 -11.12 -9.60 -5.32
CA LYS A 166 -12.57 -9.70 -5.11
C LYS A 166 -13.30 -9.46 -6.42
N LEU A 167 -14.23 -10.35 -6.78
CA LEU A 167 -15.19 -10.10 -7.85
C LEU A 167 -16.41 -9.36 -7.29
N VAL A 168 -16.63 -8.13 -7.73
CA VAL A 168 -17.78 -7.33 -7.33
C VAL A 168 -18.94 -7.59 -8.29
N MET A 169 -20.07 -8.02 -7.74
CA MET A 169 -21.26 -8.43 -8.50
C MET A 169 -22.23 -7.29 -8.83
N VAL A 170 -21.81 -6.02 -8.70
CA VAL A 170 -22.58 -4.84 -9.10
C VAL A 170 -22.17 -4.46 -10.53
N ASP A 171 -23.13 -4.05 -11.37
CA ASP A 171 -22.82 -3.54 -12.71
C ASP A 171 -22.54 -2.04 -12.62
N LEU A 172 -21.30 -1.64 -12.92
CA LEU A 172 -20.86 -0.25 -12.99
C LEU A 172 -20.08 -0.01 -14.28
N ASP A 173 -20.02 1.23 -14.73
CA ASP A 173 -19.06 1.67 -15.75
C ASP A 173 -17.62 1.64 -15.18
N PHE A 174 -16.64 1.77 -16.06
CA PHE A 174 -15.22 1.61 -15.69
C PHE A 174 -14.76 2.59 -14.60
N GLU A 175 -15.13 3.87 -14.72
CA GLU A 175 -14.71 4.91 -13.77
C GLU A 175 -15.34 4.67 -12.40
N ARG A 176 -16.64 4.35 -12.35
CA ARG A 176 -17.33 4.02 -11.10
C ARG A 176 -16.84 2.72 -10.49
N ALA A 177 -16.48 1.72 -11.30
CA ALA A 177 -15.86 0.49 -10.82
C ALA A 177 -14.48 0.75 -10.20
N ALA A 178 -13.66 1.59 -10.85
CA ALA A 178 -12.36 2.02 -10.32
C ALA A 178 -12.51 2.73 -8.97
N ASN A 179 -13.41 3.72 -8.89
CA ASN A 179 -13.69 4.45 -7.66
C ASN A 179 -14.25 3.52 -6.58
N TYR A 180 -15.11 2.57 -6.93
CA TYR A 180 -15.63 1.57 -5.98
C TYR A 180 -14.49 0.73 -5.37
N CYS A 181 -13.53 0.25 -6.18
CA CYS A 181 -12.40 -0.49 -5.64
C CYS A 181 -11.57 0.34 -4.65
N ILE A 182 -11.40 1.63 -4.92
CA ILE A 182 -10.66 2.56 -4.06
C ILE A 182 -11.44 2.83 -2.76
N GLU A 183 -12.67 3.30 -2.89
CA GLU A 183 -13.46 3.84 -1.79
C GLU A 183 -14.09 2.76 -0.90
N VAL A 184 -14.48 1.63 -1.50
CA VAL A 184 -15.24 0.57 -0.80
C VAL A 184 -14.35 -0.60 -0.43
N GLU A 185 -13.46 -1.03 -1.34
CA GLU A 185 -12.63 -2.23 -1.11
C GLU A 185 -11.24 -1.90 -0.54
N GLY A 186 -10.84 -0.61 -0.54
CA GLY A 186 -9.52 -0.16 -0.08
C GLY A 186 -8.39 -0.66 -0.98
N GLY A 187 -8.64 -0.74 -2.28
CA GLY A 187 -7.75 -1.30 -3.29
C GLY A 187 -7.91 -0.62 -4.64
N TYR A 188 -7.70 -1.36 -5.71
CA TYR A 188 -7.74 -0.86 -7.09
C TYR A 188 -8.40 -1.89 -8.00
N LEU A 189 -8.72 -1.52 -9.24
CA LEU A 189 -9.09 -2.54 -10.23
C LEU A 189 -7.90 -3.49 -10.46
N ALA A 190 -8.18 -4.77 -10.67
CA ALA A 190 -7.18 -5.82 -10.66
C ALA A 190 -6.11 -5.69 -11.75
N HIS A 191 -4.86 -5.95 -11.38
CA HIS A 191 -3.69 -6.08 -12.25
C HIS A 191 -3.48 -7.56 -12.59
N ALA A 192 -3.64 -7.92 -13.85
CA ALA A 192 -3.66 -9.33 -14.29
C ALA A 192 -2.57 -9.68 -15.32
N GLU A 193 -1.45 -8.95 -15.33
CA GLU A 193 -0.40 -9.10 -16.35
C GLU A 193 0.45 -10.39 -16.24
N ASP A 194 0.33 -11.15 -15.17
CA ASP A 194 1.01 -12.44 -15.03
C ASP A 194 0.07 -13.63 -15.32
N GLY A 195 0.64 -14.70 -15.87
CA GLY A 195 -0.14 -15.88 -16.28
C GLY A 195 -0.72 -16.69 -15.13
N THR A 196 -0.33 -16.44 -13.89
CA THR A 196 -0.93 -17.09 -12.71
C THR A 196 -2.18 -16.35 -12.29
N THR A 197 -2.09 -15.03 -12.11
CA THR A 197 -3.23 -14.16 -11.78
C THR A 197 -4.28 -14.21 -12.88
N ASN A 198 -3.90 -14.06 -14.15
CA ASN A 198 -4.88 -14.08 -15.24
C ASN A 198 -5.64 -15.41 -15.32
N ARG A 199 -4.91 -16.54 -15.20
CA ARG A 199 -5.52 -17.89 -15.15
C ARG A 199 -6.49 -18.01 -13.98
N PHE A 200 -6.12 -17.48 -12.84
CA PHE A 200 -6.95 -17.51 -11.65
C PHE A 200 -8.26 -16.75 -11.86
N LEU A 201 -8.21 -15.50 -12.33
CA LEU A 201 -9.40 -14.66 -12.57
C LEU A 201 -10.35 -15.30 -13.58
N ARG A 202 -9.83 -15.88 -14.69
CA ARG A 202 -10.66 -16.55 -15.69
C ARG A 202 -11.36 -17.81 -15.15
N GLU A 203 -10.67 -18.66 -14.41
CA GLU A 203 -11.25 -19.86 -13.83
C GLU A 203 -12.30 -19.50 -12.76
N TYR A 204 -12.07 -18.40 -12.05
CA TYR A 204 -13.02 -17.87 -11.09
C TYR A 204 -14.32 -17.41 -11.75
N MET A 205 -14.24 -16.60 -12.82
CA MET A 205 -15.42 -16.21 -13.60
C MET A 205 -16.17 -17.42 -14.15
N ARG A 206 -15.43 -18.42 -14.66
CA ARG A 206 -15.99 -19.68 -15.16
C ARG A 206 -16.78 -20.40 -14.07
N LYS A 207 -16.21 -20.56 -12.88
CA LYS A 207 -16.87 -21.17 -11.71
C LYS A 207 -18.13 -20.41 -11.29
N LYS A 208 -18.08 -19.08 -11.27
CA LYS A 208 -19.20 -18.20 -10.87
C LYS A 208 -20.20 -17.93 -11.99
N LYS A 209 -19.96 -18.43 -13.21
CA LYS A 209 -20.78 -18.18 -14.41
C LYS A 209 -20.95 -16.69 -14.72
N VAL A 210 -19.90 -15.90 -14.47
CA VAL A 210 -19.87 -14.46 -14.78
C VAL A 210 -19.39 -14.28 -16.21
N ARG A 211 -20.10 -13.45 -16.98
CA ARG A 211 -19.84 -13.28 -18.42
C ARG A 211 -18.69 -12.33 -18.69
N SER A 212 -18.65 -11.20 -18.01
CA SER A 212 -17.58 -10.23 -18.16
C SER A 212 -17.24 -9.56 -16.84
N ALA A 213 -15.98 -9.14 -16.69
CA ALA A 213 -15.55 -8.35 -15.54
C ALA A 213 -14.39 -7.42 -15.91
N TYR A 214 -14.46 -6.15 -15.49
CA TYR A 214 -13.38 -5.18 -15.69
C TYR A 214 -12.09 -5.56 -14.95
N LEU A 215 -10.98 -5.19 -15.59
CA LEU A 215 -9.62 -5.12 -15.05
C LEU A 215 -9.18 -3.66 -14.94
N GLY A 216 -8.06 -3.40 -14.27
CA GLY A 216 -7.50 -2.05 -14.15
C GLY A 216 -6.73 -1.58 -15.37
N LEU A 217 -7.14 -1.95 -16.58
CA LEU A 217 -6.40 -1.76 -17.83
C LEU A 217 -7.21 -0.91 -18.81
N SER A 218 -6.62 0.17 -19.32
CA SER A 218 -7.27 1.12 -20.22
C SER A 218 -6.26 1.81 -21.14
N ASP A 219 -6.67 2.22 -22.33
CA ASP A 219 -5.91 3.08 -23.24
C ASP A 219 -6.60 4.43 -23.52
N GLN A 220 -7.57 4.84 -22.68
CA GLN A 220 -8.30 6.12 -22.80
C GLN A 220 -7.39 7.36 -22.91
N GLN A 221 -6.15 7.29 -22.40
CA GLN A 221 -5.19 8.40 -22.50
C GLN A 221 -4.57 8.51 -23.90
N GLN A 222 -4.35 7.38 -24.56
CA GLN A 222 -3.73 7.30 -25.87
C GLN A 222 -4.11 5.96 -26.52
N GLU A 223 -4.92 6.02 -27.57
CA GLU A 223 -5.35 4.89 -28.38
C GLU A 223 -4.20 3.94 -28.73
N GLY A 224 -4.38 2.65 -28.47
CA GLY A 224 -3.38 1.59 -28.70
C GLY A 224 -2.26 1.53 -27.67
N VAL A 225 -2.25 2.41 -26.66
CA VAL A 225 -1.29 2.40 -25.53
C VAL A 225 -2.02 2.03 -24.24
N TRP A 226 -2.11 0.73 -23.99
CA TRP A 226 -2.74 0.17 -22.80
C TRP A 226 -1.91 0.38 -21.54
N ILE A 227 -2.54 0.95 -20.51
CA ILE A 227 -1.93 1.32 -19.23
C ILE A 227 -2.73 0.72 -18.08
N TRP A 228 -2.02 0.15 -17.11
CA TRP A 228 -2.61 -0.22 -15.82
C TRP A 228 -2.89 1.04 -15.00
N THR A 229 -4.17 1.38 -14.82
CA THR A 229 -4.63 2.69 -14.33
C THR A 229 -4.12 3.02 -12.93
N HIS A 230 -3.92 2.02 -12.07
CA HIS A 230 -3.33 2.22 -10.75
C HIS A 230 -1.82 2.49 -10.79
N SER A 231 -1.06 1.65 -11.51
CA SER A 231 0.41 1.70 -11.46
C SER A 231 1.02 2.65 -12.49
N GLY A 232 0.23 3.09 -13.48
CA GLY A 232 0.70 3.87 -14.63
C GLY A 232 1.61 3.08 -15.57
N GLN A 233 1.77 1.77 -15.35
CA GLN A 233 2.66 0.94 -16.16
C GLN A 233 1.99 0.58 -17.48
N LYS A 234 2.74 0.70 -18.57
CA LYS A 234 2.32 0.20 -19.89
C LYS A 234 2.23 -1.32 -19.87
N LEU A 235 1.24 -1.86 -20.56
CA LEU A 235 1.11 -3.29 -20.81
C LEU A 235 2.33 -3.81 -21.58
N LYS A 236 2.94 -4.87 -21.07
CA LYS A 236 4.15 -5.50 -21.61
C LYS A 236 3.84 -6.76 -22.42
N THR A 237 2.63 -7.32 -22.28
CA THR A 237 2.24 -8.56 -22.93
C THR A 237 0.84 -8.47 -23.52
N ALA A 238 0.68 -8.97 -24.75
CA ALA A 238 -0.60 -9.06 -25.44
C ALA A 238 -1.22 -10.48 -25.36
N GLN A 239 -0.59 -11.40 -24.64
CA GLN A 239 -0.92 -12.84 -24.70
C GLN A 239 -2.28 -13.22 -24.11
N PHE A 240 -2.96 -12.28 -23.42
CA PHE A 240 -4.20 -12.55 -22.70
C PHE A 240 -5.45 -11.98 -23.38
N TRP A 241 -5.29 -11.13 -24.39
CA TRP A 241 -6.39 -10.73 -25.26
C TRP A 241 -7.01 -11.94 -25.93
N LYS A 242 -8.34 -11.95 -26.08
CA LYS A 242 -8.99 -12.96 -26.92
C LYS A 242 -8.56 -12.76 -28.37
N SER A 243 -8.74 -13.81 -29.17
CA SER A 243 -8.52 -13.71 -30.61
C SER A 243 -9.40 -12.60 -31.20
N GLY A 244 -8.78 -11.65 -31.88
CA GLY A 244 -9.44 -10.48 -32.47
C GLY A 244 -9.26 -9.20 -31.66
N ALA A 245 -9.05 -9.28 -30.35
CA ALA A 245 -8.92 -8.11 -29.47
C ALA A 245 -7.43 -7.71 -29.24
N PRO A 246 -7.15 -6.45 -28.89
CA PRO A 246 -8.12 -5.35 -28.93
C PRO A 246 -8.42 -4.91 -30.38
N ASP A 247 -9.70 -4.66 -30.71
CA ASP A 247 -10.13 -4.24 -32.06
C ASP A 247 -10.72 -2.83 -32.15
N ASN A 248 -10.92 -2.17 -31.00
CA ASN A 248 -11.47 -0.84 -30.86
C ASN A 248 -12.72 -0.61 -31.72
N PHE A 249 -13.75 -1.44 -31.52
CA PHE A 249 -14.92 -1.44 -32.38
C PHE A 249 -15.63 -0.07 -32.39
N ASN A 250 -15.80 0.51 -33.58
CA ASN A 250 -16.32 1.87 -33.81
C ASN A 250 -15.50 3.00 -33.16
N ASP A 251 -14.21 2.78 -32.86
CA ASP A 251 -13.31 3.78 -32.26
C ASP A 251 -13.78 4.29 -30.87
N VAL A 252 -14.43 3.44 -30.06
CA VAL A 252 -14.97 3.81 -28.73
C VAL A 252 -14.60 2.86 -27.58
N GLU A 253 -13.80 1.82 -27.82
CA GLU A 253 -13.52 0.78 -26.83
C GLU A 253 -12.15 0.97 -26.18
N HIS A 254 -12.15 1.51 -24.97
CA HIS A 254 -10.91 1.97 -24.32
C HIS A 254 -10.64 1.36 -22.93
N CYS A 255 -11.43 0.37 -22.54
CA CYS A 255 -11.38 -0.25 -21.20
C CYS A 255 -11.41 -1.77 -21.31
N ALA A 256 -10.57 -2.47 -20.55
CA ALA A 256 -10.43 -3.91 -20.68
C ALA A 256 -11.35 -4.69 -19.71
N MET A 257 -12.03 -5.70 -20.23
CA MET A 257 -12.73 -6.73 -19.47
C MET A 257 -12.17 -8.12 -19.78
N ILE A 258 -12.19 -9.04 -18.82
CA ILE A 258 -12.21 -10.48 -19.16
C ILE A 258 -13.61 -10.80 -19.66
N THR A 259 -13.77 -11.52 -20.77
CA THR A 259 -15.09 -11.90 -21.32
C THR A 259 -15.19 -13.39 -21.65
N ASN A 260 -16.34 -14.00 -21.38
CA ASN A 260 -16.57 -15.44 -21.62
C ASN A 260 -16.81 -15.80 -23.09
N GLU A 261 -16.58 -14.86 -24.02
CA GLU A 261 -16.83 -15.03 -25.46
C GLU A 261 -15.85 -16.02 -26.09
N ILE A 262 -14.56 -15.85 -25.78
CA ILE A 262 -13.48 -16.71 -26.28
C ILE A 262 -12.52 -17.01 -25.14
N ASP A 263 -12.62 -18.22 -24.59
CA ASP A 263 -11.80 -18.78 -23.50
C ASP A 263 -11.52 -17.86 -22.30
N PHE A 264 -12.43 -16.93 -21.98
CA PHE A 264 -12.19 -15.94 -20.91
C PHE A 264 -10.92 -15.12 -21.15
N GLY A 265 -10.68 -14.74 -22.41
CA GLY A 265 -9.66 -13.77 -22.80
C GLY A 265 -10.11 -12.33 -22.51
N TRP A 266 -9.16 -11.40 -22.61
CA TRP A 266 -9.43 -9.97 -22.45
C TRP A 266 -10.04 -9.41 -23.73
N ASP A 267 -10.92 -8.45 -23.55
CA ASP A 267 -11.58 -7.70 -24.60
C ASP A 267 -11.56 -6.22 -24.22
N ASP A 268 -11.35 -5.36 -25.20
CA ASP A 268 -11.64 -3.95 -25.08
C ASP A 268 -13.14 -3.72 -25.23
N VAL A 269 -13.68 -2.79 -24.45
CA VAL A 269 -15.10 -2.45 -24.47
C VAL A 269 -15.27 -0.94 -24.26
N PRO A 270 -16.44 -0.37 -24.60
CA PRO A 270 -16.75 1.00 -24.25
C PRO A 270 -16.68 1.17 -22.72
N CYS A 271 -16.03 2.22 -22.25
CA CYS A 271 -15.81 2.43 -20.82
C CYS A 271 -17.10 2.72 -20.04
N ASP A 272 -18.18 3.12 -20.73
CA ASP A 272 -19.52 3.33 -20.17
C ASP A 272 -20.36 2.04 -20.10
N LYS A 273 -19.85 0.91 -20.63
CA LYS A 273 -20.50 -0.40 -20.57
C LYS A 273 -20.61 -0.85 -19.12
N LEU A 274 -21.84 -1.01 -18.63
CA LEU A 274 -22.04 -1.51 -17.27
C LEU A 274 -21.60 -2.98 -17.16
N GLY A 275 -20.74 -3.28 -16.19
CA GLY A 275 -20.26 -4.64 -15.97
C GLY A 275 -19.76 -4.91 -14.55
N LYS A 276 -19.53 -6.19 -14.26
CA LYS A 276 -18.86 -6.63 -13.02
C LYS A 276 -17.40 -6.22 -13.09
N PHE A 277 -16.68 -6.34 -11.97
CA PHE A 277 -15.29 -5.92 -11.94
C PHE A 277 -14.50 -6.63 -10.84
N PHE A 278 -13.21 -6.82 -11.09
CA PHE A 278 -12.30 -7.34 -10.09
C PHE A 278 -11.58 -6.20 -9.38
N CYS A 279 -11.67 -6.17 -8.06
CA CYS A 279 -10.79 -5.35 -7.23
C CYS A 279 -9.61 -6.19 -6.74
N GLU A 280 -8.44 -5.58 -6.65
CA GLU A 280 -7.27 -6.10 -5.97
C GLU A 280 -6.87 -5.21 -4.80
N ARG A 281 -6.30 -5.78 -3.75
CA ARG A 281 -5.68 -5.03 -2.66
C ARG A 281 -4.46 -5.77 -2.09
N PRO A 282 -3.48 -5.06 -1.52
CA PRO A 282 -2.42 -5.66 -0.73
C PRO A 282 -2.98 -6.44 0.47
N GLU A 283 -2.25 -7.46 0.92
CA GLU A 283 -2.47 -8.05 2.24
C GLU A 283 -2.24 -6.99 3.31
N THR A 284 -3.34 -6.51 3.89
CA THR A 284 -3.30 -5.66 5.08
C THR A 284 -3.10 -6.59 6.29
N ASN A 285 -1.86 -6.96 6.56
CA ASN A 285 -1.46 -7.34 7.92
C ASN A 285 -1.04 -6.08 8.68
#